data_AF-A0A172ZEF4-F1
#
_entry.id   AF-A0A172ZEF4-F1
#
_cell.length_a   1.000
_cell.length_b   1.000
_cell.length_c   1.000
_cell.angle_alpha   90.00
_cell.angle_beta   90.00
_cell.angle_gamma   90.00
#
_symmetry.space_group_name_H-M   'P 1'
#
loop_
_entity.id
_entity.type
_entity.pdbx_description
1 polymer ?
#
loop_
_entity_poly.entity_id
_entity_poly.type
_entity_poly.pdbx_seq_one_letter_code
_entity_poly.pdbx_strand_id
1 'polypeptide(L)'
;MSTFIAFLFMAALIAVIVFLVLGIMNVIKKNGRAKRTFLYSGAAFIATIILAVTSPDAPAVKSPGPTETVQTPVSEVSQPTASIGDDQPGVTAEQTTATDKQVQGNAEQQKTFAENQIKKDEAKSAAQAKIKAAEKAKSDAAAKTEADKKAAEAEQETAAAKAKVAKEAATNAIPGTIGMTPDQFRTAFNKSSTEIGMDMHLPKLNISSGAVQNTFQYMLSDNIALTGTINKADSSIREINLLGQTAGSYEESANYLLAMGLIMKAVDPRATKEDNAAKMRKLGLMDENLELANLNKQATIDGLKYSISYLDGIGLMFYVNDENDK
;
A
#
# COMPACT_ATOMS: atom_id res chain seq x y z
N MET A 1 -12.95 -34.16 -8.91
CA MET A 1 -12.16 -34.05 -7.66
C MET A 1 -11.10 -32.96 -7.73
N SER A 2 -10.19 -32.97 -8.72
CA SER A 2 -9.08 -32.00 -8.85
C SER A 2 -9.40 -30.54 -8.49
N THR A 3 -10.47 -29.96 -9.03
CA THR A 3 -10.89 -28.57 -8.75
C THR A 3 -11.17 -28.26 -7.28
N PHE A 4 -11.73 -29.22 -6.52
CA PHE A 4 -11.97 -29.07 -5.08
C PHE A 4 -10.67 -29.14 -4.27
N ILE A 5 -9.74 -30.01 -4.69
CA ILE A 5 -8.41 -30.12 -4.06
C ILE A 5 -7.61 -28.83 -4.29
N ALA A 6 -7.64 -28.28 -5.51
CA ALA A 6 -7.01 -27.00 -5.82
C ALA A 6 -7.58 -25.83 -4.98
N PHE A 7 -8.90 -25.79 -4.77
CA PHE A 7 -9.53 -24.80 -3.89
C PHE A 7 -9.09 -24.93 -2.43
N LEU A 8 -9.04 -26.16 -1.89
CA LEU A 8 -8.54 -26.40 -0.53
C LEU A 8 -7.06 -26.02 -0.38
N PHE A 9 -6.22 -26.29 -1.38
CA PHE A 9 -4.81 -25.90 -1.39
C PHE A 9 -4.66 -24.37 -1.39
N MET A 10 -5.44 -23.65 -2.21
CA MET A 10 -5.44 -22.19 -2.23
C MET A 10 -5.89 -21.60 -0.89
N ALA A 11 -6.93 -22.15 -0.26
CA ALA A 11 -7.38 -21.74 1.06
C ALA A 11 -6.32 -21.97 2.16
N ALA A 12 -5.62 -23.11 2.12
CA ALA A 12 -4.51 -23.40 3.03
C ALA A 12 -3.33 -22.41 2.85
N LEU A 13 -2.98 -22.09 1.61
CA LEU A 13 -1.90 -21.14 1.29
C LEU A 13 -2.24 -19.73 1.78
N ILE A 14 -3.49 -19.27 1.61
CA ILE A 14 -3.96 -18.00 2.17
C ILE A 14 -3.87 -18.00 3.70
N ALA A 15 -4.28 -19.10 4.36
CA ALA A 15 -4.18 -19.21 5.81
C ALA A 15 -2.73 -19.11 6.32
N VAL A 16 -1.77 -19.76 5.65
CA VAL A 16 -0.33 -19.65 5.98
C VAL A 16 0.16 -18.21 5.90
N ILE A 17 -0.21 -17.46 4.86
CA ILE A 17 0.16 -16.03 4.72
C ILE A 17 -0.41 -15.20 5.87
N VAL A 18 -1.68 -15.40 6.23
CA VAL A 18 -2.33 -14.68 7.34
C VAL A 18 -1.65 -14.99 8.68
N PHE A 19 -1.33 -16.25 8.97
CA PHE A 19 -0.61 -16.62 10.20
C PHE A 19 0.81 -16.06 10.24
N LEU A 20 1.52 -16.00 9.11
CA LEU A 20 2.86 -15.42 9.00
C LEU A 20 2.84 -13.91 9.31
N VAL A 21 1.90 -13.16 8.73
CA VAL A 21 1.74 -11.72 9.01
C VAL A 21 1.39 -11.47 10.48
N LEU A 22 0.44 -12.24 11.04
CA LEU A 22 0.09 -12.16 12.47
C LEU A 22 1.26 -12.56 13.39
N GLY A 23 2.12 -13.48 12.96
CA GLY A 23 3.37 -13.84 13.64
C GLY A 23 4.33 -12.65 13.71
N ILE A 24 4.62 -12.01 12.57
CA ILE A 24 5.49 -10.82 12.48
C ILE A 24 4.93 -9.68 13.35
N MET A 25 3.64 -9.39 13.26
CA MET A 25 3.00 -8.33 14.09
C MET A 25 3.12 -8.60 15.59
N ASN A 26 3.02 -9.85 16.04
CA ASN A 26 3.18 -10.21 17.44
C ASN A 26 4.64 -10.14 17.92
N VAL A 27 5.62 -10.43 17.06
CA VAL A 27 7.05 -10.23 17.34
C VAL A 27 7.38 -8.75 17.51
N ILE A 28 6.93 -7.89 16.56
CA ILE A 28 7.18 -6.44 16.61
C ILE A 28 6.57 -5.82 17.88
N LYS A 29 5.37 -6.25 18.28
CA LYS A 29 4.72 -5.77 19.52
C LYS A 29 5.33 -6.32 20.82
N LYS A 30 6.42 -7.12 20.76
CA LYS A 30 7.10 -7.76 21.90
C LYS A 30 6.18 -8.58 22.83
N ASN A 31 5.00 -8.98 22.34
CA ASN A 31 4.08 -9.81 23.11
C ASN A 31 4.66 -11.22 23.26
N GLY A 32 4.94 -11.65 24.50
CA GLY A 32 5.55 -12.95 24.82
C GLY A 32 4.79 -14.20 24.31
N ARG A 33 3.58 -14.02 23.77
CA ARG A 33 2.79 -15.04 23.08
C ARG A 33 3.34 -15.44 21.70
N ALA A 34 4.22 -14.64 21.08
CA ALA A 34 4.75 -14.88 19.74
C ALA A 34 5.31 -16.31 19.53
N LYS A 35 6.01 -16.87 20.52
CA LYS A 35 6.55 -18.24 20.46
C LYS A 35 5.47 -19.31 20.20
N ARG A 36 4.25 -19.13 20.73
CA ARG A 36 3.13 -20.07 20.51
C ARG A 36 2.55 -19.92 19.09
N THR A 37 2.46 -18.70 18.58
CA THR A 37 1.98 -18.44 17.20
C THR A 37 2.91 -19.06 16.15
N PHE A 38 4.23 -18.93 16.32
CA PHE A 38 5.21 -19.57 15.44
C PHE A 38 5.16 -21.11 15.52
N LEU A 39 4.95 -21.69 16.70
CA LEU A 39 4.81 -23.14 16.86
C LEU A 39 3.61 -23.70 16.07
N TYR A 40 2.45 -23.04 16.14
CA TYR A 40 1.28 -23.43 15.36
C TYR A 40 1.48 -23.24 13.85
N SER A 41 2.15 -22.16 13.44
CA SER A 41 2.48 -21.94 12.02
C SER A 41 3.42 -23.02 11.46
N GLY A 42 4.40 -23.47 12.25
CA GLY A 42 5.30 -24.56 11.88
C GLY A 42 4.58 -25.92 11.80
N ALA A 43 3.72 -26.22 12.78
CA ALA A 43 2.91 -27.44 12.78
C ALA A 43 1.95 -27.52 11.57
N ALA A 44 1.29 -26.39 11.23
CA ALA A 44 0.42 -26.30 10.05
C ALA A 44 1.21 -26.49 8.74
N PHE A 45 2.42 -25.93 8.63
CA PHE A 45 3.27 -26.09 7.45
C PHE A 45 3.73 -27.56 7.27
N ILE A 46 4.11 -28.24 8.34
CA ILE A 46 4.47 -29.67 8.32
C ILE A 46 3.26 -30.53 7.92
N ALA A 47 2.06 -30.24 8.44
CA ALA A 47 0.84 -30.95 8.04
C ALA A 47 0.53 -30.81 6.55
N THR A 48 0.71 -29.62 5.97
CA THR A 48 0.55 -29.38 4.52
C THR A 48 1.56 -30.18 3.69
N ILE A 49 2.82 -30.29 4.14
CA ILE A 49 3.83 -31.13 3.45
C ILE A 49 3.44 -32.61 3.49
N ILE A 50 2.98 -33.11 4.65
CA ILE A 50 2.55 -34.51 4.78
C ILE A 50 1.39 -34.79 3.81
N LEU A 51 0.38 -33.92 3.74
CA LEU A 51 -0.75 -34.07 2.81
C LEU A 51 -0.33 -34.04 1.33
N ALA A 52 0.66 -33.20 0.97
CA ALA A 52 1.21 -33.16 -0.38
C ALA A 52 1.93 -34.47 -0.74
N VAL A 53 2.71 -35.05 0.19
CA VAL A 53 3.47 -36.30 -0.02
C VAL A 53 2.58 -37.54 0.02
N THR A 54 1.45 -37.54 0.74
CA THR A 54 0.51 -38.68 0.81
C THR A 54 -0.58 -38.67 -0.26
N SER A 55 -0.51 -37.77 -1.26
CA SER A 55 -1.48 -37.74 -2.37
C SER A 55 -1.26 -38.94 -3.33
N PRO A 56 -2.24 -39.84 -3.53
CA PRO A 56 -1.99 -41.21 -4.00
C PRO A 56 -1.79 -41.40 -5.53
N ASP A 57 -1.65 -40.32 -6.31
CA ASP A 57 -1.47 -40.37 -7.78
C ASP A 57 0.01 -40.29 -8.22
N ALA A 58 0.89 -41.03 -7.54
CA ALA A 58 2.27 -41.23 -7.99
C ALA A 58 2.36 -42.46 -8.92
N PRO A 59 2.87 -42.34 -10.16
CA PRO A 59 3.03 -43.49 -11.06
C PRO A 59 4.02 -44.50 -10.47
N ALA A 60 3.70 -45.79 -10.58
CA ALA A 60 4.30 -46.86 -9.78
C ALA A 60 5.81 -47.06 -10.02
N VAL A 61 6.64 -46.47 -9.15
CA VAL A 61 8.07 -46.78 -9.02
C VAL A 61 8.22 -48.17 -8.36
N LYS A 62 8.99 -49.06 -9.00
CA LYS A 62 9.21 -50.42 -8.49
C LYS A 62 10.10 -50.41 -7.24
N SER A 63 9.58 -50.96 -6.14
CA SER A 63 10.32 -51.21 -4.90
C SER A 63 11.39 -52.31 -5.07
N PRO A 64 12.46 -52.26 -4.25
CA PRO A 64 12.82 -53.48 -3.52
C PRO A 64 13.21 -53.24 -2.05
N GLY A 65 12.85 -54.19 -1.18
CA GLY A 65 13.57 -54.47 0.09
C GLY A 65 13.05 -53.80 1.38
N PRO A 66 12.79 -54.57 2.46
CA PRO A 66 12.41 -54.04 3.78
C PRO A 66 13.50 -54.21 4.86
N THR A 67 13.55 -53.29 5.84
CA THR A 67 14.28 -53.51 7.11
C THR A 67 13.56 -52.90 8.32
N GLU A 68 13.14 -53.79 9.23
CA GLU A 68 12.96 -53.73 10.69
C GLU A 68 12.38 -52.52 11.47
N THR A 69 11.62 -52.90 12.51
CA THR A 69 10.99 -52.09 13.56
C THR A 69 11.88 -51.90 14.81
N VAL A 70 11.71 -50.78 15.52
CA VAL A 70 11.90 -50.69 17.00
C VAL A 70 10.76 -49.83 17.60
N GLN A 71 10.39 -50.07 18.87
CA GLN A 71 9.24 -49.42 19.55
C GLN A 71 9.63 -48.73 20.89
N THR A 72 8.65 -48.02 21.49
CA THR A 72 8.44 -47.80 22.95
C THR A 72 9.40 -46.85 23.75
N PRO A 73 9.07 -46.37 24.98
CA PRO A 73 7.80 -45.70 25.40
C PRO A 73 7.91 -44.57 26.50
N VAL A 74 6.73 -44.06 26.95
CA VAL A 74 6.30 -43.38 28.22
C VAL A 74 6.66 -41.94 28.68
N SER A 75 5.64 -41.32 29.33
CA SER A 75 5.63 -40.44 30.54
C SER A 75 6.04 -38.94 30.50
N GLU A 76 5.61 -38.02 31.40
CA GLU A 76 4.42 -37.91 32.31
C GLU A 76 4.35 -36.55 33.10
N VAL A 77 3.12 -36.05 33.40
CA VAL A 77 2.69 -35.16 34.54
C VAL A 77 3.10 -33.67 34.72
N SER A 78 2.15 -32.90 35.31
CA SER A 78 2.25 -31.72 36.22
C SER A 78 1.93 -30.26 35.80
N GLN A 79 1.27 -29.56 36.74
CA GLN A 79 0.99 -28.11 36.88
C GLN A 79 1.69 -27.61 38.21
N PRO A 80 1.31 -26.54 38.99
CA PRO A 80 0.34 -25.41 38.87
C PRO A 80 0.82 -24.01 39.40
N THR A 81 -0.13 -23.06 39.60
CA THR A 81 -0.10 -21.86 40.53
C THR A 81 0.85 -20.66 40.23
N ALA A 82 0.69 -19.40 40.71
CA ALA A 82 -0.32 -18.67 41.54
C ALA A 82 -0.50 -17.17 41.10
N SER A 83 -0.89 -16.22 42.00
CA SER A 83 -1.56 -14.93 41.71
C SER A 83 -1.19 -13.71 42.64
N ILE A 84 -1.93 -12.57 42.53
CA ILE A 84 -2.00 -11.35 43.43
C ILE A 84 -0.92 -10.25 43.17
N GLY A 85 -1.13 -8.92 43.31
CA GLY A 85 -2.29 -8.09 43.75
C GLY A 85 -2.06 -6.55 43.61
N ASP A 86 -2.94 -5.72 44.20
CA ASP A 86 -3.12 -4.24 44.01
C ASP A 86 -2.38 -3.32 45.04
N ASP A 87 -2.46 -1.97 44.89
CA ASP A 87 -3.23 -1.00 45.73
C ASP A 87 -2.70 0.49 45.84
N GLN A 88 -3.42 1.39 46.58
CA GLN A 88 -3.15 2.84 46.87
C GLN A 88 -3.50 3.23 48.35
N PRO A 89 -3.75 4.49 48.86
CA PRO A 89 -3.72 5.91 48.38
C PRO A 89 -2.76 6.81 49.26
N GLY A 90 -2.83 8.13 49.54
CA GLY A 90 -3.52 9.35 49.01
C GLY A 90 -3.74 10.53 50.01
N VAL A 91 -4.03 11.75 49.49
CA VAL A 91 -4.78 12.94 50.06
C VAL A 91 -4.20 13.90 51.17
N THR A 92 -4.46 15.24 51.01
CA THR A 92 -4.65 16.36 52.04
C THR A 92 -3.49 16.83 52.97
N ALA A 93 -3.49 18.01 53.67
CA ALA A 93 -3.97 19.42 53.44
C ALA A 93 -3.60 20.38 54.64
N GLU A 94 -3.97 21.69 54.58
CA GLU A 94 -4.06 22.72 55.69
C GLU A 94 -2.78 23.25 56.42
N GLN A 95 -2.75 24.31 57.26
CA GLN A 95 -3.26 25.73 57.21
C GLN A 95 -2.66 26.59 58.38
N THR A 96 -2.88 27.93 58.42
CA THR A 96 -2.85 28.87 59.61
C THR A 96 -1.51 29.20 60.32
N THR A 97 -1.45 30.10 61.34
CA THR A 97 -1.42 31.61 61.34
C THR A 97 -0.92 32.20 62.68
N ALA A 98 -0.81 33.54 62.79
CA ALA A 98 -0.89 34.41 64.02
C ALA A 98 0.38 35.14 64.54
N THR A 99 0.19 36.02 65.55
CA THR A 99 0.95 37.26 65.88
C THR A 99 1.06 37.46 67.40
N ASP A 100 1.84 38.45 67.92
CA ASP A 100 1.37 39.54 68.82
C ASP A 100 2.52 40.37 69.52
N LYS A 101 2.17 41.52 70.12
CA LYS A 101 2.89 42.44 71.05
C LYS A 101 3.85 43.47 70.41
N GLN A 102 4.09 44.67 70.96
CA GLN A 102 3.68 45.32 72.23
C GLN A 102 3.51 46.86 72.07
N VAL A 103 2.95 47.58 73.07
CA VAL A 103 2.66 49.04 73.02
C VAL A 103 3.05 49.79 74.31
N GLN A 104 3.79 50.91 74.19
CA GLN A 104 3.76 52.10 75.09
C GLN A 104 4.58 53.27 74.47
N GLY A 105 4.29 54.53 74.83
CA GLY A 105 5.07 55.72 74.39
C GLY A 105 4.28 57.00 74.00
N ASN A 106 3.05 57.16 74.47
CA ASN A 106 2.04 58.02 73.84
C ASN A 106 2.06 59.50 74.30
N ALA A 107 2.96 60.32 73.72
CA ALA A 107 2.84 61.79 73.71
C ALA A 107 3.60 62.40 72.51
N GLU A 108 4.93 62.33 72.53
CA GLU A 108 5.81 62.74 71.42
C GLU A 108 5.58 61.87 70.16
N GLN A 109 5.06 60.66 70.37
CA GLN A 109 4.45 59.84 69.33
C GLN A 109 3.38 60.57 68.53
N GLN A 110 2.51 61.45 69.07
CA GLN A 110 1.43 62.02 68.26
C GLN A 110 1.92 62.92 67.12
N LYS A 111 2.97 63.73 67.34
CA LYS A 111 3.54 64.58 66.29
C LYS A 111 4.25 63.75 65.22
N THR A 112 5.02 62.74 65.63
CA THR A 112 5.65 61.80 64.68
C THR A 112 4.63 60.87 64.02
N PHE A 113 3.49 60.58 64.63
CA PHE A 113 2.39 59.77 64.06
C PHE A 113 1.62 60.57 63.00
N ALA A 114 1.53 61.90 63.10
CA ALA A 114 1.01 62.75 62.03
C ALA A 114 1.92 62.76 60.80
N GLU A 115 3.23 63.02 60.98
CA GLU A 115 4.19 62.95 59.86
C GLU A 115 4.31 61.53 59.28
N ASN A 116 4.29 60.50 60.13
CA ASN A 116 4.30 59.11 59.68
C ASN A 116 2.96 58.68 59.07
N GLN A 117 1.82 59.30 59.38
CA GLN A 117 0.58 59.08 58.62
C GLN A 117 0.71 59.65 57.21
N ILE A 118 1.15 60.90 57.07
CA ILE A 118 1.37 61.53 55.75
C ILE A 118 2.33 60.67 54.91
N LYS A 119 3.50 60.32 55.43
CA LYS A 119 4.47 59.45 54.75
C LYS A 119 3.94 58.03 54.48
N LYS A 120 3.08 57.48 55.35
CA LYS A 120 2.45 56.15 55.16
C LYS A 120 1.35 56.18 54.12
N ASP A 121 0.61 57.28 53.98
CA ASP A 121 -0.46 57.42 53.00
C ASP A 121 0.09 57.84 51.62
N GLU A 122 1.19 58.61 51.57
CA GLU A 122 2.04 58.73 50.38
C GLU A 122 2.62 57.37 49.95
N ALA A 123 3.15 56.59 50.89
CA ALA A 123 3.68 55.25 50.61
C ALA A 123 2.58 54.27 50.14
N LYS A 124 1.37 54.31 50.73
CA LYS A 124 0.20 53.56 50.24
C LYS A 124 -0.21 54.01 48.84
N SER A 125 -0.25 55.32 48.59
CA SER A 125 -0.57 55.90 47.27
C SER A 125 0.40 55.41 46.20
N ALA A 126 1.71 55.51 46.47
CA ALA A 126 2.76 55.01 45.60
C ALA A 126 2.71 53.47 45.42
N ALA A 127 2.39 52.71 46.47
CA ALA A 127 2.21 51.26 46.39
C ALA A 127 0.98 50.89 45.55
N GLN A 128 -0.16 51.56 45.74
CA GLN A 128 -1.39 51.30 45.00
C GLN A 128 -1.27 51.73 43.53
N ALA A 129 -0.52 52.79 43.24
CA ALA A 129 -0.14 53.16 41.86
C ALA A 129 0.73 52.08 41.21
N LYS A 130 1.73 51.54 41.92
CA LYS A 130 2.56 50.43 41.44
C LYS A 130 1.75 49.14 41.22
N ILE A 131 0.79 48.83 42.09
CA ILE A 131 -0.11 47.67 41.92
C ILE A 131 -0.96 47.85 40.65
N LYS A 132 -1.64 49.00 40.48
CA LYS A 132 -2.44 49.29 39.28
C LYS A 132 -1.62 49.27 37.99
N ALA A 133 -0.36 49.75 38.02
CA ALA A 133 0.56 49.67 36.89
C ALA A 133 0.95 48.21 36.56
N ALA A 134 1.22 47.39 37.58
CA ALA A 134 1.55 45.97 37.40
C ALA A 134 0.34 45.13 36.93
N GLU A 135 -0.86 45.43 37.40
CA GLU A 135 -2.11 44.83 36.94
C GLU A 135 -2.40 45.17 35.48
N LYS A 136 -2.25 46.46 35.09
CA LYS A 136 -2.39 46.86 33.68
C LYS A 136 -1.33 46.17 32.80
N ALA A 137 -0.08 46.12 33.23
CA ALA A 137 0.99 45.45 32.48
C ALA A 137 0.72 43.94 32.30
N LYS A 138 0.14 43.26 33.30
CA LYS A 138 -0.33 41.86 33.16
C LYS A 138 -1.51 41.72 32.20
N SER A 139 -2.46 42.65 32.24
CA SER A 139 -3.62 42.67 31.32
C SER A 139 -3.18 42.87 29.87
N ASP A 140 -2.30 43.85 29.62
CA ASP A 140 -1.77 44.16 28.28
C ASP A 140 -0.96 42.98 27.72
N ALA A 141 -0.19 42.29 28.57
CA ALA A 141 0.57 41.10 28.19
C ALA A 141 -0.33 39.90 27.85
N ALA A 142 -1.34 39.61 28.68
CA ALA A 142 -2.26 38.50 28.46
C ALA A 142 -3.05 38.66 27.15
N ALA A 143 -3.58 39.86 26.89
CA ALA A 143 -4.30 40.17 25.65
C ALA A 143 -3.43 39.95 24.40
N LYS A 144 -2.13 40.27 24.47
CA LYS A 144 -1.20 39.98 23.38
C LYS A 144 -0.99 38.48 23.17
N THR A 145 -0.74 37.71 24.25
CA THR A 145 -0.53 36.26 24.15
C THR A 145 -1.73 35.53 23.56
N GLU A 146 -2.95 35.96 23.86
CA GLU A 146 -4.17 35.38 23.28
C GLU A 146 -4.34 35.73 21.78
N ALA A 147 -3.98 36.95 21.37
CA ALA A 147 -3.98 37.36 19.97
C ALA A 147 -2.92 36.58 19.14
N ASP A 148 -1.69 36.49 19.63
CA ASP A 148 -0.59 35.78 18.97
C ASP A 148 -0.93 34.28 18.80
N LYS A 149 -1.55 33.64 19.82
CA LYS A 149 -2.03 32.26 19.73
C LYS A 149 -3.11 32.06 18.66
N LYS A 150 -4.08 32.97 18.61
CA LYS A 150 -5.23 32.88 17.69
C LYS A 150 -4.85 33.09 16.23
N ALA A 151 -3.79 33.88 15.97
CA ALA A 151 -3.19 34.00 14.65
C ALA A 151 -2.49 32.68 14.22
N ALA A 152 -1.70 32.07 15.11
CA ALA A 152 -1.01 30.81 14.82
C ALA A 152 -1.98 29.65 14.54
N GLU A 153 -3.10 29.58 15.26
CA GLU A 153 -4.15 28.57 15.01
C GLU A 153 -4.78 28.72 13.61
N ALA A 154 -5.01 29.95 13.14
CA ALA A 154 -5.58 30.23 11.81
C ALA A 154 -4.59 29.94 10.65
N GLU A 155 -3.29 30.20 10.83
CA GLU A 155 -2.27 29.78 9.87
C GLU A 155 -2.16 28.25 9.80
N GLN A 156 -2.27 27.57 10.94
CA GLN A 156 -2.21 26.10 10.98
C GLN A 156 -3.42 25.45 10.30
N GLU A 157 -4.62 26.02 10.46
CA GLU A 157 -5.85 25.56 9.79
C GLU A 157 -5.77 25.76 8.26
N THR A 158 -5.30 26.92 7.80
CA THR A 158 -5.16 27.21 6.36
C THR A 158 -4.02 26.41 5.69
N ALA A 159 -2.95 26.11 6.43
CA ALA A 159 -1.91 25.18 5.99
C ALA A 159 -2.45 23.74 5.86
N ALA A 160 -3.22 23.26 6.84
CA ALA A 160 -3.85 21.95 6.80
C ALA A 160 -4.86 21.81 5.65
N ALA A 161 -5.66 22.84 5.39
CA ALA A 161 -6.59 22.87 4.26
C ALA A 161 -5.87 22.77 2.90
N LYS A 162 -4.80 23.57 2.70
CA LYS A 162 -3.98 23.48 1.48
C LYS A 162 -3.30 22.12 1.32
N ALA A 163 -2.76 21.56 2.40
CA ALA A 163 -2.14 20.23 2.38
C ALA A 163 -3.14 19.11 2.03
N LYS A 164 -4.39 19.21 2.51
CA LYS A 164 -5.46 18.28 2.16
C LYS A 164 -5.81 18.35 0.68
N VAL A 165 -6.07 19.55 0.14
CA VAL A 165 -6.40 19.74 -1.29
C VAL A 165 -5.26 19.30 -2.21
N ALA A 166 -4.01 19.60 -1.86
CA ALA A 166 -2.84 19.14 -2.63
C ALA A 166 -2.71 17.61 -2.62
N LYS A 167 -3.01 16.96 -1.49
CA LYS A 167 -3.00 15.49 -1.38
C LYS A 167 -4.14 14.83 -2.16
N GLU A 168 -5.33 15.41 -2.13
CA GLU A 168 -6.50 14.93 -2.90
C GLU A 168 -6.30 15.10 -4.41
N ALA A 169 -5.66 16.20 -4.85
CA ALA A 169 -5.27 16.37 -6.25
C ALA A 169 -4.20 15.35 -6.69
N ALA A 170 -3.20 15.08 -5.84
CA ALA A 170 -2.16 14.09 -6.12
C ALA A 170 -2.68 12.65 -6.21
N THR A 171 -3.75 12.29 -5.47
CA THR A 171 -4.40 10.98 -5.59
C THR A 171 -5.25 10.80 -6.86
N ASN A 172 -5.51 11.87 -7.61
CA ASN A 172 -6.34 11.84 -8.82
C ASN A 172 -5.53 11.92 -10.14
N ALA A 173 -4.20 11.84 -10.08
CA ALA A 173 -3.38 11.69 -11.27
C ALA A 173 -3.64 10.31 -11.91
N ILE A 174 -4.16 10.29 -13.14
CA ILE A 174 -4.44 9.06 -13.88
C ILE A 174 -3.10 8.41 -14.24
N PRO A 175 -2.80 7.19 -13.76
CA PRO A 175 -1.47 6.61 -13.91
C PRO A 175 -1.35 5.90 -15.26
N GLY A 176 -0.90 6.64 -16.26
CA GLY A 176 -0.64 6.18 -17.64
C GLY A 176 -1.91 5.91 -18.45
N THR A 177 -1.90 6.24 -19.74
CA THR A 177 -2.99 5.85 -20.65
C THR A 177 -2.50 5.61 -22.09
N ILE A 178 -3.05 4.59 -22.76
CA ILE A 178 -2.90 4.43 -24.22
C ILE A 178 -3.92 5.26 -25.02
N GLY A 179 -4.62 6.19 -24.37
CA GLY A 179 -5.48 7.20 -25.00
C GLY A 179 -6.84 6.71 -25.50
N MET A 180 -7.28 5.50 -25.10
CA MET A 180 -8.55 4.91 -25.56
C MET A 180 -9.22 3.99 -24.55
N THR A 181 -10.53 3.80 -24.67
CA THR A 181 -11.35 2.90 -23.85
C THR A 181 -11.41 1.47 -24.43
N PRO A 182 -11.85 0.45 -23.66
CA PRO A 182 -12.02 -0.93 -24.14
C PRO A 182 -12.88 -1.06 -25.41
N ASP A 183 -13.96 -0.30 -25.55
CA ASP A 183 -14.80 -0.35 -26.76
C ASP A 183 -14.17 0.35 -27.97
N GLN A 184 -13.38 1.41 -27.76
CA GLN A 184 -12.58 2.04 -28.82
C GLN A 184 -11.48 1.10 -29.32
N PHE A 185 -10.72 0.50 -28.39
CA PHE A 185 -9.69 -0.49 -28.71
C PHE A 185 -10.26 -1.71 -29.44
N ARG A 186 -11.37 -2.30 -28.95
CA ARG A 186 -12.10 -3.38 -29.61
C ARG A 186 -12.49 -3.02 -31.05
N THR A 187 -12.98 -1.80 -31.26
CA THR A 187 -13.39 -1.32 -32.59
C THR A 187 -12.20 -1.14 -33.52
N ALA A 188 -11.10 -0.57 -33.04
CA ALA A 188 -9.87 -0.36 -33.81
C ALA A 188 -9.18 -1.69 -34.16
N PHE A 189 -9.12 -2.65 -33.22
CA PHE A 189 -8.59 -3.99 -33.43
C PHE A 189 -9.40 -4.76 -34.48
N ASN A 190 -10.73 -4.85 -34.31
CA ASN A 190 -11.59 -5.58 -35.25
C ASN A 190 -11.54 -4.97 -36.65
N LYS A 191 -11.55 -3.64 -36.76
CA LYS A 191 -11.35 -2.94 -38.03
C LYS A 191 -10.01 -3.32 -38.68
N SER A 192 -8.91 -3.26 -37.92
CA SER A 192 -7.56 -3.58 -38.42
C SER A 192 -7.46 -5.01 -38.91
N SER A 193 -8.12 -5.95 -38.22
CA SER A 193 -8.18 -7.37 -38.57
C SER A 193 -8.89 -7.59 -39.91
N THR A 194 -10.07 -6.97 -40.09
CA THR A 194 -10.80 -6.99 -41.37
C THR A 194 -10.02 -6.30 -42.49
N GLU A 195 -9.33 -5.18 -42.24
CA GLU A 195 -8.52 -4.46 -43.24
C GLU A 195 -7.33 -5.28 -43.76
N ILE A 196 -6.87 -6.30 -43.03
CA ILE A 196 -5.79 -7.22 -43.46
C ILE A 196 -6.27 -8.64 -43.78
N GLY A 197 -7.58 -8.89 -43.77
CA GLY A 197 -8.18 -10.19 -44.12
C GLY A 197 -8.01 -11.29 -43.07
N MET A 198 -7.85 -10.93 -41.79
CA MET A 198 -7.79 -11.88 -40.67
C MET A 198 -9.17 -12.08 -40.04
N ASP A 199 -9.48 -13.33 -39.68
CA ASP A 199 -10.66 -13.70 -38.87
C ASP A 199 -10.32 -13.68 -37.35
N MET A 200 -9.64 -12.62 -36.89
CA MET A 200 -9.27 -12.46 -35.49
C MET A 200 -10.11 -11.33 -34.89
N HIS A 201 -11.13 -11.69 -34.12
CA HIS A 201 -12.15 -10.76 -33.64
C HIS A 201 -12.32 -10.76 -32.12
N LEU A 202 -12.37 -9.56 -31.56
CA LEU A 202 -12.73 -9.31 -30.16
C LEU A 202 -14.25 -9.13 -30.02
N PRO A 203 -14.94 -9.99 -29.25
CA PRO A 203 -16.34 -9.79 -28.88
C PRO A 203 -16.44 -8.62 -27.88
N LYS A 204 -17.66 -8.29 -27.43
CA LYS A 204 -17.84 -7.31 -26.35
C LYS A 204 -17.04 -7.74 -25.12
N LEU A 205 -16.05 -6.94 -24.75
CA LEU A 205 -15.12 -7.24 -23.66
C LEU A 205 -15.88 -7.22 -22.32
N ASN A 206 -15.67 -8.26 -21.51
CA ASN A 206 -16.20 -8.32 -20.14
C ASN A 206 -15.21 -7.64 -19.19
N ILE A 207 -15.68 -6.62 -18.45
CA ILE A 207 -14.84 -5.81 -17.58
C ILE A 207 -15.03 -6.26 -16.13
N SER A 208 -13.98 -6.86 -15.56
CA SER A 208 -13.88 -7.23 -14.15
C SER A 208 -13.45 -6.02 -13.32
N SER A 209 -14.12 -5.78 -12.20
CA SER A 209 -13.74 -4.73 -11.24
C SER A 209 -12.78 -5.29 -10.19
N GLY A 210 -11.52 -4.88 -10.22
CA GLY A 210 -10.50 -5.22 -9.21
C GLY A 210 -10.46 -4.19 -8.08
N ALA A 211 -9.56 -4.37 -7.11
CA ALA A 211 -9.38 -3.40 -6.02
C ALA A 211 -8.76 -2.09 -6.52
N VAL A 212 -7.63 -2.17 -7.23
CA VAL A 212 -6.85 -1.00 -7.71
C VAL A 212 -7.33 -0.54 -9.09
N GLN A 213 -7.39 -1.46 -10.05
CA GLN A 213 -7.75 -1.22 -11.45
C GLN A 213 -8.95 -2.09 -11.85
N ASN A 214 -9.61 -1.76 -12.97
CA ASN A 214 -10.50 -2.69 -13.65
C ASN A 214 -9.70 -3.44 -14.72
N THR A 215 -10.14 -4.62 -15.15
CA THR A 215 -9.43 -5.41 -16.18
C THR A 215 -10.40 -6.07 -17.15
N PHE A 216 -9.91 -6.42 -18.34
CA PHE A 216 -10.55 -7.40 -19.22
C PHE A 216 -9.54 -8.46 -19.64
N GLN A 217 -10.01 -9.66 -19.97
CA GLN A 217 -9.21 -10.74 -20.53
C GLN A 217 -10.03 -11.46 -21.62
N TYR A 218 -9.36 -11.87 -22.69
CA TYR A 218 -9.93 -12.64 -23.79
C TYR A 218 -8.89 -13.58 -24.40
N MET A 219 -9.28 -14.79 -24.79
CA MET A 219 -8.43 -15.71 -25.54
C MET A 219 -8.62 -15.47 -27.03
N LEU A 220 -7.57 -15.02 -27.73
CA LEU A 220 -7.56 -14.86 -29.19
C LEU A 220 -7.42 -16.22 -29.90
N SER A 221 -6.76 -17.17 -29.25
CA SER A 221 -6.73 -18.60 -29.55
C SER A 221 -6.42 -19.37 -28.26
N ASP A 222 -6.42 -20.70 -28.28
CA ASP A 222 -6.11 -21.53 -27.10
C ASP A 222 -4.77 -21.15 -26.44
N ASN A 223 -3.78 -20.73 -27.24
CA ASN A 223 -2.42 -20.42 -26.80
C ASN A 223 -2.09 -18.92 -26.83
N ILE A 224 -3.05 -18.03 -27.11
CA ILE A 224 -2.85 -16.57 -27.16
C ILE A 224 -3.89 -15.86 -26.29
N ALA A 225 -3.45 -15.28 -25.17
CA ALA A 225 -4.28 -14.54 -24.23
C ALA A 225 -4.02 -13.02 -24.32
N LEU A 226 -5.09 -12.24 -24.54
CA LEU A 226 -5.09 -10.79 -24.49
C LEU A 226 -5.68 -10.31 -23.16
N THR A 227 -4.94 -9.47 -22.44
CA THR A 227 -5.36 -8.84 -21.18
C THR A 227 -5.21 -7.32 -21.30
N GLY A 228 -6.14 -6.56 -20.73
CA GLY A 228 -6.02 -5.11 -20.65
C GLY A 228 -6.39 -4.58 -19.27
N THR A 229 -5.62 -3.60 -18.79
CA THR A 229 -5.87 -2.89 -17.53
C THR A 229 -6.53 -1.54 -17.80
N ILE A 230 -7.46 -1.15 -16.93
CA ILE A 230 -8.33 0.02 -17.13
C ILE A 230 -8.26 0.92 -15.90
N ASN A 231 -8.01 2.21 -16.16
CA ASN A 231 -8.06 3.28 -15.18
C ASN A 231 -9.50 3.51 -14.68
N LYS A 232 -9.68 3.50 -13.35
CA LYS A 232 -11.00 3.72 -12.73
C LYS A 232 -11.52 5.15 -12.83
N ALA A 233 -10.63 6.12 -13.10
CA ALA A 233 -10.97 7.55 -13.10
C ALA A 233 -11.72 7.99 -14.37
N ASP A 234 -11.35 7.44 -15.53
CA ASP A 234 -11.80 7.85 -16.86
C ASP A 234 -12.24 6.68 -17.76
N SER A 235 -12.04 5.43 -17.32
CA SER A 235 -12.23 4.20 -18.10
C SER A 235 -11.32 4.07 -19.34
N SER A 236 -10.18 4.77 -19.37
CA SER A 236 -9.15 4.54 -20.39
C SER A 236 -8.31 3.30 -20.06
N ILE A 237 -7.76 2.66 -21.09
CA ILE A 237 -6.81 1.55 -20.95
C ILE A 237 -5.46 2.13 -20.54
N ARG A 238 -4.86 1.55 -19.49
CA ARG A 238 -3.50 1.86 -19.03
C ARG A 238 -2.45 1.02 -19.77
N GLU A 239 -2.71 -0.28 -19.86
CA GLU A 239 -1.82 -1.27 -20.50
C GLU A 239 -2.64 -2.30 -21.28
N ILE A 240 -2.11 -2.73 -22.43
CA ILE A 240 -2.46 -3.98 -23.11
C ILE A 240 -1.28 -4.96 -22.96
N ASN A 241 -1.57 -6.19 -22.56
CA ASN A 241 -0.63 -7.30 -22.46
C ASN A 241 -1.13 -8.47 -23.33
N LEU A 242 -0.27 -8.98 -24.20
CA LEU A 242 -0.49 -10.16 -25.03
C LEU A 242 0.48 -11.26 -24.59
N LEU A 243 -0.05 -12.37 -24.08
CA LEU A 243 0.71 -13.56 -23.69
C LEU A 243 0.50 -14.66 -24.75
N GLY A 244 1.58 -15.22 -25.26
CA GLY A 244 1.57 -16.26 -26.29
C GLY A 244 2.46 -17.46 -25.96
N GLN A 245 1.84 -18.62 -25.76
CA GLN A 245 2.55 -19.90 -25.69
C GLN A 245 2.86 -20.39 -27.12
N THR A 246 3.94 -19.88 -27.71
CA THR A 246 4.47 -20.38 -28.98
C THR A 246 5.15 -21.71 -28.76
N ALA A 247 4.42 -22.82 -28.85
CA ALA A 247 4.85 -24.18 -28.48
C ALA A 247 5.79 -24.83 -29.52
N GLY A 248 6.64 -24.03 -30.16
CA GLY A 248 7.52 -24.43 -31.26
C GLY A 248 6.84 -24.50 -32.63
N SER A 249 5.51 -24.32 -32.73
CA SER A 249 4.85 -24.30 -34.04
C SER A 249 5.04 -22.94 -34.76
N TYR A 250 5.19 -23.01 -36.08
CA TYR A 250 5.25 -21.82 -36.94
C TYR A 250 3.92 -21.05 -36.94
N GLU A 251 2.79 -21.75 -36.89
CA GLU A 251 1.46 -21.16 -36.98
C GLU A 251 1.09 -20.35 -35.72
N GLU A 252 1.35 -20.85 -34.52
CA GLU A 252 1.16 -20.07 -33.28
C GLU A 252 2.07 -18.84 -33.25
N SER A 253 3.31 -19.01 -33.70
CA SER A 253 4.31 -17.92 -33.76
C SER A 253 3.87 -16.83 -34.74
N ALA A 254 3.35 -17.22 -35.92
CA ALA A 254 2.78 -16.29 -36.89
C ALA A 254 1.51 -15.60 -36.34
N ASN A 255 0.58 -16.36 -35.75
CA ASN A 255 -0.64 -15.82 -35.15
C ASN A 255 -0.36 -14.86 -34.00
N TYR A 256 0.67 -15.10 -33.18
CA TYR A 256 1.12 -14.18 -32.14
C TYR A 256 1.71 -12.88 -32.72
N LEU A 257 2.59 -12.96 -33.72
CA LEU A 257 3.16 -11.78 -34.38
C LEU A 257 2.09 -10.96 -35.12
N LEU A 258 1.08 -11.63 -35.71
CA LEU A 258 -0.07 -10.99 -36.32
C LEU A 258 -0.97 -10.30 -35.27
N ALA A 259 -1.28 -10.96 -34.15
CA ALA A 259 -2.02 -10.37 -33.04
C ALA A 259 -1.30 -9.14 -32.45
N MET A 260 0.02 -9.23 -32.29
CA MET A 260 0.88 -8.12 -31.87
C MET A 260 0.82 -6.96 -32.87
N GLY A 261 0.91 -7.24 -34.18
CA GLY A 261 0.76 -6.25 -35.24
C GLY A 261 -0.63 -5.58 -35.27
N LEU A 262 -1.69 -6.34 -34.98
CA LEU A 262 -3.05 -5.82 -34.82
C LEU A 262 -3.18 -4.91 -33.60
N ILE A 263 -2.55 -5.24 -32.46
CA ILE A 263 -2.49 -4.33 -31.30
C ILE A 263 -1.76 -3.04 -31.69
N MET A 264 -0.57 -3.12 -32.31
CA MET A 264 0.19 -1.94 -32.76
C MET A 264 -0.63 -1.02 -33.69
N LYS A 265 -1.42 -1.62 -34.61
CA LYS A 265 -2.31 -0.88 -35.52
C LYS A 265 -3.59 -0.37 -34.84
N ALA A 266 -4.08 -1.04 -33.81
CA ALA A 266 -5.23 -0.61 -33.02
C ALA A 266 -4.90 0.59 -32.12
N VAL A 267 -3.73 0.58 -31.45
CA VAL A 267 -3.28 1.69 -30.59
C VAL A 267 -2.82 2.91 -31.39
N ASP A 268 -2.23 2.70 -32.57
CA ASP A 268 -1.87 3.76 -33.52
C ASP A 268 -2.46 3.49 -34.92
N PRO A 269 -3.73 3.87 -35.16
CA PRO A 269 -4.38 3.69 -36.45
C PRO A 269 -3.71 4.45 -37.61
N ARG A 270 -2.81 5.41 -37.33
CA ARG A 270 -2.11 6.20 -38.36
C ARG A 270 -0.87 5.50 -38.89
N ALA A 271 -0.29 4.55 -38.14
CA ALA A 271 0.89 3.81 -38.56
C ALA A 271 0.72 3.17 -39.95
N THR A 272 1.71 3.35 -40.82
CA THR A 272 1.86 2.61 -42.07
C THR A 272 2.33 1.17 -41.80
N LYS A 273 2.44 0.34 -42.86
CA LYS A 273 3.02 -1.01 -42.72
C LYS A 273 4.52 -0.91 -42.40
N GLU A 274 5.16 0.10 -42.97
CA GLU A 274 6.57 0.45 -42.87
C GLU A 274 6.90 0.92 -41.45
N ASP A 275 6.03 1.73 -40.85
CA ASP A 275 6.11 2.14 -39.44
C ASP A 275 6.01 0.92 -38.52
N ASN A 276 4.98 0.08 -38.68
CA ASN A 276 4.83 -1.13 -37.85
C ASN A 276 6.02 -2.09 -38.02
N ALA A 277 6.57 -2.26 -39.23
CA ALA A 277 7.81 -3.00 -39.44
C ALA A 277 9.04 -2.33 -38.80
N ALA A 278 9.05 -1.00 -38.62
CA ALA A 278 10.08 -0.30 -37.83
C ALA A 278 9.87 -0.47 -36.32
N LYS A 279 8.61 -0.51 -35.84
CA LYS A 279 8.26 -0.84 -34.44
C LYS A 279 8.73 -2.26 -34.10
N MET A 280 8.47 -3.25 -34.96
CA MET A 280 8.93 -4.65 -34.78
C MET A 280 10.46 -4.79 -34.81
N ARG A 281 11.17 -4.11 -35.73
CA ARG A 281 12.65 -4.07 -35.73
C ARG A 281 13.24 -3.48 -34.45
N LYS A 282 12.67 -2.39 -33.92
CA LYS A 282 13.10 -1.81 -32.63
C LYS A 282 12.93 -2.76 -31.44
N LEU A 283 12.04 -3.76 -31.55
CA LEU A 283 11.84 -4.82 -30.56
C LEU A 283 12.69 -6.08 -30.82
N GLY A 284 13.60 -6.05 -31.80
CA GLY A 284 14.48 -7.18 -32.15
C GLY A 284 13.80 -8.35 -32.88
N LEU A 285 12.50 -8.26 -33.16
CA LEU A 285 11.69 -9.34 -33.75
C LEU A 285 11.98 -9.61 -35.25
N MET A 286 12.88 -8.84 -35.84
CA MET A 286 13.34 -8.99 -37.22
C MET A 286 14.88 -9.04 -37.30
N ASP A 287 15.55 -9.29 -36.16
CA ASP A 287 17.01 -9.46 -36.11
C ASP A 287 17.37 -10.85 -36.67
N GLU A 288 18.36 -10.93 -37.57
CA GLU A 288 18.77 -12.19 -38.24
C GLU A 288 19.24 -13.27 -37.25
N ASN A 289 19.62 -12.89 -36.03
CA ASN A 289 20.12 -13.73 -34.95
C ASN A 289 19.22 -13.65 -33.70
N LEU A 290 17.89 -13.70 -33.89
CA LEU A 290 16.91 -13.62 -32.81
C LEU A 290 16.95 -14.85 -31.88
N GLU A 291 17.68 -14.74 -30.78
CA GLU A 291 17.64 -15.70 -29.68
C GLU A 291 16.41 -15.45 -28.79
N LEU A 292 15.31 -16.18 -29.02
CA LEU A 292 14.08 -16.04 -28.23
C LEU A 292 14.33 -16.20 -26.71
N ALA A 293 15.18 -17.13 -26.29
CA ALA A 293 15.52 -17.34 -24.88
C ALA A 293 16.13 -16.11 -24.18
N ASN A 294 16.75 -15.20 -24.94
CA ASN A 294 17.36 -13.96 -24.46
C ASN A 294 16.55 -12.70 -24.88
N LEU A 295 15.32 -12.88 -25.39
CA LEU A 295 14.47 -11.78 -25.83
C LEU A 295 13.95 -11.00 -24.62
N ASN A 296 14.50 -9.81 -24.43
CA ASN A 296 13.98 -8.76 -23.55
C ASN A 296 14.33 -7.41 -24.17
N LYS A 297 13.35 -6.76 -24.79
CA LYS A 297 13.52 -5.53 -25.59
C LYS A 297 12.37 -4.56 -25.30
N GLN A 298 12.68 -3.27 -25.28
CA GLN A 298 11.69 -2.20 -25.13
C GLN A 298 12.01 -1.03 -26.05
N ALA A 299 10.98 -0.36 -26.56
CA ALA A 299 11.10 0.80 -27.42
C ALA A 299 9.96 1.80 -27.16
N THR A 300 10.31 3.06 -26.94
CA THR A 300 9.34 4.16 -26.86
C THR A 300 9.14 4.77 -28.25
N ILE A 301 7.88 4.85 -28.68
CA ILE A 301 7.48 5.27 -30.03
C ILE A 301 6.12 5.99 -29.92
N ASP A 302 6.08 7.26 -30.34
CA ASP A 302 4.87 8.10 -30.33
C ASP A 302 4.16 8.26 -28.97
N GLY A 303 4.94 8.33 -27.88
CA GLY A 303 4.44 8.44 -26.49
C GLY A 303 4.04 7.10 -25.85
N LEU A 304 4.03 6.01 -26.64
CA LEU A 304 3.75 4.66 -26.17
C LEU A 304 5.06 3.88 -25.99
N LYS A 305 5.17 3.18 -24.87
CA LYS A 305 6.23 2.20 -24.60
C LYS A 305 5.73 0.83 -25.04
N TYR A 306 6.48 0.22 -25.94
CA TYR A 306 6.29 -1.14 -26.40
C TYR A 306 7.39 -1.99 -25.77
N SER A 307 7.04 -3.11 -25.15
CA SER A 307 8.02 -4.07 -24.62
C SER A 307 7.69 -5.48 -25.08
N ILE A 308 8.71 -6.30 -25.31
CA ILE A 308 8.56 -7.73 -25.50
C ILE A 308 9.61 -8.48 -24.68
N SER A 309 9.17 -9.56 -24.04
CA SER A 309 10.03 -10.52 -23.36
C SER A 309 9.63 -11.95 -23.68
N TYR A 310 10.58 -12.87 -23.55
CA TYR A 310 10.33 -14.30 -23.41
C TYR A 310 10.56 -14.72 -21.96
N LEU A 311 9.71 -15.61 -21.45
CA LEU A 311 9.89 -16.25 -20.14
C LEU A 311 9.75 -17.76 -20.31
N ASP A 312 10.74 -18.51 -19.82
CA ASP A 312 10.72 -19.96 -19.87
C ASP A 312 9.50 -20.53 -19.11
N GLY A 313 8.88 -21.58 -19.67
CA GLY A 313 7.61 -22.14 -19.19
C GLY A 313 6.37 -21.25 -19.31
N ILE A 314 6.49 -20.00 -19.80
CA ILE A 314 5.37 -19.04 -19.94
C ILE A 314 5.17 -18.64 -21.42
N GLY A 315 6.24 -18.50 -22.19
CA GLY A 315 6.22 -18.10 -23.60
C GLY A 315 6.57 -16.62 -23.82
N LEU A 316 6.05 -16.04 -24.91
CA LEU A 316 6.25 -14.63 -25.25
C LEU A 316 5.23 -13.74 -24.53
N MET A 317 5.68 -12.58 -24.06
CA MET A 317 4.85 -11.53 -23.47
C MET A 317 5.12 -10.21 -24.17
N PHE A 318 4.09 -9.56 -24.70
CA PHE A 318 4.16 -8.27 -25.38
C PHE A 318 3.26 -7.25 -24.69
N TYR A 319 3.80 -6.07 -24.42
CA TYR A 319 3.16 -5.00 -23.67
C TYR A 319 3.09 -3.72 -24.50
N VAL A 320 1.96 -3.01 -24.39
CA VAL A 320 1.82 -1.61 -24.81
C VAL A 320 1.20 -0.81 -23.68
N ASN A 321 1.91 0.22 -23.22
CA ASN A 321 1.44 1.13 -22.18
C ASN A 321 2.01 2.55 -22.44
N ASP A 322 1.63 3.52 -21.60
CA ASP A 322 2.18 4.88 -21.63
C ASP A 322 3.68 4.89 -21.28
N GLU A 323 4.47 5.73 -21.96
CA GLU A 323 5.91 5.91 -21.67
C GLU A 323 6.18 6.41 -20.25
N ASN A 324 5.26 7.22 -19.70
CA ASN A 324 5.35 7.90 -18.40
C ASN A 324 4.75 7.08 -17.24
N ASP A 325 4.26 5.87 -17.51
CA ASP A 325 3.58 5.03 -16.53
C ASP A 325 4.49 4.55 -15.38
N LYS A 326 3.93 4.47 -14.17
CA LYS A 326 4.64 4.29 -12.89
C LYS A 326 3.91 3.38 -11.90
#